data_AF-A0A974YXB1-F1
#
_entry.id   AF-A0A974YXB1-F1
#
_cell.length_a   1.000
_cell.length_b   1.000
_cell.length_c   1.000
_cell.angle_alpha   90.00
_cell.angle_beta   90.00
_cell.angle_gamma   90.00
#
_symmetry.space_group_name_H-M   'P 1'
#
loop_
_entity.id
_entity.type
_entity.pdbx_description
1 polymer ?
#
loop_
_entity_poly.entity_id
_entity_poly.type
_entity_poly.pdbx_seq_one_letter_code
_entity_poly.pdbx_strand_id
1 'polypeptide(L)'
;MKTEIYQKIFRKENILLVVYVLIITVLLYPFIFLLNHHFGLYRAITKYDLTLLIKSIIFQYALTFKSLLQSFIGSVLIVCSLVFFSLRRKKVNIHGDARFANDKEVKKFTEAKNGIIIGIYKNKLLRFSGQQFVALGAPTRSGKGVGIVIPNLLEQEDSMVVMDIPKLEAFTITSKYRKEVLGQDIFLFSPFKKGTSKYNPLDYVDFTSGVADIQLNAIANIIYVNTGGDDYFVMQARELFVGLALLFHDLIEKGLLKAPYSISTLLECSTIINNEPFEEYYDNVKLQVVLPKGAILRIERYLNTSDNTRSSIKSSFEVPLALFGSDIIAENTSASDFNLNNLRKKKMTIYIGLTLEELLQAKSLINLFFSQLLTENTRQLPEQDPSLKHACVLLLDEFTSIGQIEILKKGCAFIAGYNLRMITIFQGISQLEESPPAGYGKEGAKSLLVNHACQIIYAPKEESDAEEYSKRLGYQDVIDNNVSRSSKDINKNFSEVKQRRALMLPQEIKELPFEEEIIFIENCKPIKCNKAFYFAVPQLLWKLKQVSPTLMQIEKPNKSDFDRAFQRGETKIKLKELVKNAF
;
A
#
# COMPACT_ATOMS: atom_id res chain seq x y z
N MET A 1 14.06 -33.95 -56.03
CA MET A 1 15.18 -33.58 -55.13
C MET A 1 16.19 -32.60 -55.75
N LYS A 2 16.93 -32.92 -56.83
CA LYS A 2 17.85 -31.92 -57.47
C LYS A 2 17.09 -30.68 -58.02
N THR A 3 15.97 -30.88 -58.70
CA THR A 3 15.18 -29.82 -59.32
C THR A 3 14.53 -28.85 -58.32
N GLU A 4 14.12 -29.34 -57.15
CA GLU A 4 13.55 -28.51 -56.06
C GLU A 4 14.61 -27.67 -55.35
N ILE A 5 15.84 -28.17 -55.21
CA ILE A 5 16.97 -27.42 -54.65
C ILE A 5 17.35 -26.27 -55.59
N TYR A 6 17.41 -26.53 -56.91
CA TYR A 6 17.66 -25.49 -57.92
C TYR A 6 16.56 -24.41 -57.92
N GLN A 7 15.28 -24.79 -57.84
CA GLN A 7 14.19 -23.81 -57.76
C GLN A 7 14.16 -23.02 -56.44
N LYS A 8 14.65 -23.60 -55.32
CA LYS A 8 14.82 -22.88 -54.04
C LYS A 8 15.97 -21.89 -54.07
N ILE A 9 17.08 -22.24 -54.73
CA ILE A 9 18.27 -21.38 -54.84
C ILE A 9 18.00 -20.20 -55.79
N PHE A 10 17.30 -20.41 -56.91
CA PHE A 10 16.99 -19.38 -57.93
C PHE A 10 15.67 -18.62 -57.69
N ARG A 11 15.22 -18.45 -56.45
CA ARG A 11 14.13 -17.50 -56.15
C ARG A 11 14.59 -16.07 -56.48
N LYS A 12 13.70 -15.25 -57.04
CA LYS A 12 13.98 -13.83 -57.38
C LYS A 12 14.70 -13.07 -56.26
N GLU A 13 14.33 -13.35 -55.00
CA GLU A 13 14.92 -12.74 -53.80
C GLU A 13 16.39 -13.11 -53.58
N ASN A 14 16.78 -14.37 -53.85
CA ASN A 14 18.16 -14.83 -53.72
C ASN A 14 19.05 -14.27 -54.84
N ILE A 15 18.51 -14.15 -56.05
CA ILE A 15 19.21 -13.53 -57.18
C ILE A 15 19.47 -12.05 -56.87
N LEU A 16 18.48 -11.36 -56.29
CA LEU A 16 18.62 -9.96 -55.86
C LEU A 16 19.72 -9.79 -54.81
N LEU A 17 19.78 -10.68 -53.81
CA LEU A 17 20.82 -10.67 -52.77
C LEU A 17 22.22 -10.89 -53.36
N VAL A 18 22.38 -11.83 -54.29
CA VAL A 18 23.66 -12.07 -54.98
C VAL A 18 24.08 -10.84 -55.79
N VAL A 19 23.14 -10.20 -56.48
CA VAL A 19 23.41 -8.95 -57.21
C VAL A 19 23.84 -7.82 -56.27
N TYR A 20 23.21 -7.66 -55.10
CA TYR A 20 23.63 -6.67 -54.11
C TYR A 20 25.03 -6.94 -53.55
N VAL A 21 25.35 -8.20 -53.24
CA VAL A 21 26.69 -8.59 -52.78
C VAL A 21 27.74 -8.26 -53.84
N LEU A 22 27.47 -8.54 -55.11
CA LEU A 22 28.38 -8.23 -56.22
C LEU A 22 28.57 -6.72 -56.41
N ILE A 23 27.49 -5.93 -56.39
CA ILE A 23 27.57 -4.47 -56.50
C ILE A 23 28.38 -3.87 -55.36
N ILE A 24 28.10 -4.28 -54.12
CA ILE A 24 28.81 -3.79 -52.93
C ILE A 24 30.28 -4.24 -52.96
N THR A 25 30.58 -5.44 -53.47
CA THR A 25 31.97 -5.91 -53.65
C THR A 25 32.74 -4.99 -54.59
N VAL A 26 32.15 -4.63 -55.73
CA VAL A 26 32.77 -3.72 -56.72
C VAL A 26 32.98 -2.32 -56.13
N LEU A 27 32.05 -1.83 -55.30
CA LEU A 27 32.18 -0.54 -54.62
C LEU A 27 33.22 -0.55 -53.50
N LEU A 28 33.35 -1.64 -52.75
CA LEU A 28 34.33 -1.76 -51.67
C LEU A 28 35.76 -2.03 -52.18
N TYR A 29 35.89 -2.57 -53.39
CA TYR A 29 37.17 -2.98 -53.96
C TYR A 29 38.23 -1.87 -54.02
N PRO A 30 37.96 -0.68 -54.62
CA PRO A 30 38.99 0.35 -54.75
C PRO A 30 39.49 0.83 -53.38
N PHE A 31 38.60 0.90 -52.39
CA PHE A 31 38.93 1.33 -51.04
C PHE A 31 39.85 0.33 -50.33
N ILE A 32 39.51 -0.96 -50.39
CA ILE A 32 40.30 -2.04 -49.76
C ILE A 32 41.62 -2.26 -50.50
N PHE A 33 41.63 -2.14 -51.83
CA PHE A 33 42.85 -2.23 -52.64
C PHE A 33 43.85 -1.11 -52.27
N LEU A 34 43.39 0.14 -52.15
CA LEU A 34 44.25 1.26 -51.75
C LEU A 34 44.77 1.10 -50.31
N LEU A 35 43.93 0.64 -49.38
CA LEU A 35 44.36 0.37 -48.00
C LEU A 35 45.41 -0.75 -47.90
N ASN A 36 45.27 -1.82 -48.67
CA ASN A 36 46.25 -2.90 -48.73
C ASN A 36 47.61 -2.47 -49.31
N HIS A 37 47.63 -1.38 -50.08
CA HIS A 37 48.85 -0.73 -50.56
C HIS A 37 49.38 0.37 -49.61
N HIS A 38 48.94 0.38 -48.35
CA HIS A 38 49.35 1.33 -47.31
C HIS A 38 49.05 2.80 -47.62
N PHE A 39 48.09 3.09 -48.51
CA PHE A 39 47.54 4.44 -48.60
C PHE A 39 46.71 4.72 -47.33
N GLY A 40 47.10 5.73 -46.56
CA GLY A 40 46.30 6.18 -45.41
C GLY A 40 44.87 6.57 -45.84
N LEU A 41 43.92 6.48 -44.91
CA LEU A 41 42.47 6.59 -45.17
C LEU A 41 42.11 7.82 -46.04
N TYR A 42 42.73 8.98 -45.77
CA TYR A 42 42.50 10.22 -46.51
C TYR A 42 42.91 10.12 -47.99
N ARG A 43 44.05 9.47 -48.28
CA ARG A 43 44.52 9.28 -49.67
C ARG A 43 43.72 8.20 -50.40
N ALA A 44 43.18 7.22 -49.69
CA ALA A 44 42.32 6.21 -50.26
C ALA A 44 40.97 6.78 -50.74
N ILE A 45 40.43 7.78 -50.02
CA ILE A 45 39.19 8.48 -50.40
C ILE A 45 39.43 9.38 -51.62
N THR A 46 40.51 10.18 -51.63
CA THR A 46 40.78 11.13 -52.73
C THR A 46 41.19 10.48 -54.04
N LYS A 47 41.70 9.24 -54.00
CA LYS A 47 42.08 8.45 -55.19
C LYS A 47 41.09 7.33 -55.53
N TYR A 48 39.91 7.33 -54.92
CA TYR A 48 38.88 6.33 -55.19
C TYR A 48 38.42 6.44 -56.65
N ASP A 49 38.53 5.33 -57.39
CA ASP A 49 38.12 5.23 -58.79
C ASP A 49 37.48 3.84 -58.99
N LEU A 50 36.29 3.78 -59.58
CA LEU A 50 35.59 2.52 -59.86
C LEU A 50 36.28 1.70 -60.96
N THR A 51 37.04 2.34 -61.85
CA THR A 51 37.79 1.64 -62.90
C THR A 51 39.02 0.90 -62.37
N LEU A 52 39.36 1.11 -61.09
CA LEU A 52 40.55 0.57 -60.44
C LEU A 52 40.50 -0.95 -60.36
N LEU A 53 39.31 -1.56 -60.27
CA LEU A 53 39.14 -3.01 -60.39
C LEU A 53 39.60 -3.53 -61.75
N ILE A 54 39.11 -2.93 -62.83
CA ILE A 54 39.43 -3.32 -64.21
C ILE A 54 40.91 -3.06 -64.50
N LYS A 55 41.42 -1.86 -64.15
CA LYS A 55 42.83 -1.51 -64.29
C LYS A 55 43.73 -2.50 -63.53
N SER A 56 43.35 -2.86 -62.31
CA SER A 56 44.18 -3.73 -61.49
C SER A 56 44.32 -5.15 -62.05
N ILE A 57 43.28 -5.64 -62.74
CA ILE A 57 43.27 -6.93 -63.43
C ILE A 57 44.09 -6.87 -64.73
N ILE A 58 43.91 -5.82 -65.54
CA ILE A 58 44.65 -5.64 -66.81
C ILE A 58 46.16 -5.53 -66.57
N PHE A 59 46.57 -4.79 -65.53
CA PHE A 59 47.97 -4.55 -65.20
C PHE A 59 48.57 -5.59 -64.21
N GLN A 60 47.84 -6.67 -63.88
CA GLN A 60 48.30 -7.79 -63.05
C GLN A 60 48.96 -7.39 -61.71
N TYR A 61 48.33 -6.51 -60.93
CA TYR A 61 48.87 -6.14 -59.62
C TYR A 61 48.79 -7.31 -58.63
N ALA A 62 49.85 -7.56 -57.85
CA ALA A 62 49.97 -8.71 -56.95
C ALA A 62 48.91 -8.78 -55.84
N LEU A 63 48.37 -7.64 -55.39
CA LEU A 63 47.41 -7.55 -54.27
C LEU A 63 45.94 -7.62 -54.69
N THR A 64 45.66 -7.74 -55.99
CA THR A 64 44.31 -7.73 -56.58
C THR A 64 43.38 -8.80 -56.02
N PHE A 65 43.80 -10.05 -56.05
CA PHE A 65 42.98 -11.16 -55.55
C PHE A 65 42.74 -11.08 -54.05
N LYS A 66 43.72 -10.57 -53.28
CA LYS A 66 43.61 -10.39 -51.83
C LYS A 66 42.59 -9.31 -51.48
N SER A 67 42.63 -8.16 -52.14
CA SER A 67 41.64 -7.09 -51.93
C SER A 67 40.25 -7.50 -52.43
N LEU A 68 40.15 -8.24 -53.54
CA LEU A 68 38.88 -8.76 -54.05
C LEU A 68 38.20 -9.68 -53.03
N LEU A 69 38.97 -10.60 -52.44
CA LEU A 69 38.46 -11.52 -51.42
C LEU A 69 37.99 -10.78 -50.16
N GLN A 70 38.75 -9.79 -49.70
CA GLN A 70 38.38 -8.98 -48.53
C GLN A 70 37.13 -8.12 -48.79
N SER A 71 37.01 -7.53 -49.97
CA SER A 71 35.81 -6.79 -50.39
C SER A 71 34.58 -7.68 -50.49
N PHE A 72 34.75 -8.91 -50.99
CA PHE A 72 33.68 -9.89 -51.05
C PHE A 72 33.21 -10.28 -49.64
N ILE A 73 34.13 -10.62 -48.74
CA ILE A 73 33.81 -10.94 -47.33
C ILE A 73 33.11 -9.74 -46.65
N GLY A 74 33.62 -8.53 -46.82
CA GLY A 74 33.01 -7.31 -46.28
C GLY A 74 31.60 -7.08 -46.80
N SER A 75 31.36 -7.29 -48.10
CA SER A 75 30.04 -7.12 -48.72
C SER A 75 29.02 -8.13 -48.17
N VAL A 76 29.41 -9.38 -47.95
CA VAL A 76 28.55 -10.42 -47.37
C VAL A 76 28.16 -10.04 -45.94
N LEU A 77 29.10 -9.58 -45.12
CA LEU A 77 28.83 -9.14 -43.75
C LEU A 77 27.85 -7.96 -43.70
N ILE A 78 28.00 -6.98 -44.60
CA ILE A 78 27.10 -5.82 -44.69
C ILE A 78 25.69 -6.25 -45.08
N VAL A 79 25.55 -7.09 -46.11
CA VAL A 79 24.23 -7.58 -46.55
C VAL A 79 23.59 -8.44 -45.46
N CYS A 80 24.34 -9.34 -44.81
CA CYS A 80 23.83 -10.11 -43.67
C CYS A 80 23.38 -9.22 -42.50
N SER A 81 24.13 -8.15 -42.20
CA SER A 81 23.76 -7.17 -41.16
C SER A 81 22.47 -6.43 -41.54
N LEU A 82 22.37 -5.92 -42.77
CA LEU A 82 21.16 -5.23 -43.26
C LEU A 82 19.93 -6.14 -43.24
N VAL A 83 20.08 -7.41 -43.63
CA VAL A 83 19.01 -8.41 -43.53
C VAL A 83 18.64 -8.67 -42.07
N PHE A 84 19.62 -8.83 -41.19
CA PHE A 84 19.38 -9.01 -39.75
C PHE A 84 18.66 -7.80 -39.11
N PHE A 85 19.02 -6.58 -39.49
CA PHE A 85 18.34 -5.35 -39.04
C PHE A 85 16.95 -5.19 -39.68
N SER A 86 16.76 -5.56 -40.95
CA SER A 86 15.46 -5.52 -41.62
C SER A 86 14.46 -6.53 -41.02
N LEU A 87 14.94 -7.70 -40.61
CA LEU A 87 14.14 -8.69 -39.88
C LEU A 87 13.73 -8.21 -38.48
N ARG A 88 14.41 -7.18 -37.93
CA ARG A 88 14.01 -6.48 -36.70
C ARG A 88 13.02 -5.32 -36.97
N ARG A 89 12.08 -5.47 -37.90
CA ARG A 89 10.93 -4.55 -37.96
C ARG A 89 10.23 -4.57 -36.59
N LYS A 90 10.13 -3.40 -35.94
CA LYS A 90 9.34 -3.24 -34.72
C LYS A 90 7.93 -3.73 -35.01
N LYS A 91 7.47 -4.75 -34.28
CA LYS A 91 6.06 -5.16 -34.31
C LYS A 91 5.23 -3.97 -33.87
N VAL A 92 4.51 -3.34 -34.81
CA VAL A 92 3.56 -2.29 -34.49
C VAL A 92 2.28 -2.98 -34.05
N ASN A 93 1.95 -2.86 -32.77
CA ASN A 93 0.68 -3.36 -32.24
C ASN A 93 -0.40 -2.30 -32.45
N ILE A 94 -1.55 -2.72 -32.95
CA ILE A 94 -2.70 -1.90 -33.36
C ILE A 94 -3.65 -1.66 -32.18
N HIS A 95 -3.91 -2.69 -31.34
CA HIS A 95 -4.91 -2.62 -30.26
C HIS A 95 -4.31 -2.49 -28.85
N GLY A 96 -2.98 -2.40 -28.74
CA GLY A 96 -2.27 -2.16 -27.49
C GLY A 96 -1.03 -3.03 -27.31
N ASP A 97 -0.15 -2.62 -26.40
CA ASP A 97 1.05 -3.37 -26.00
C ASP A 97 1.03 -3.61 -24.48
N ALA A 98 -0.12 -4.11 -24.00
CA ALA A 98 -0.25 -4.58 -22.63
C ALA A 98 0.63 -5.82 -22.44
N ARG A 99 1.49 -5.78 -21.42
CA ARG A 99 2.35 -6.90 -21.03
C ARG A 99 2.68 -6.77 -19.55
N PHE A 100 3.06 -7.89 -18.94
CA PHE A 100 3.65 -7.88 -17.61
C PHE A 100 5.06 -7.25 -17.63
N ALA A 101 5.49 -6.81 -16.45
CA ALA A 101 6.79 -6.22 -16.23
C ALA A 101 7.91 -7.23 -16.47
N ASN A 102 9.00 -6.76 -17.07
CA ASN A 102 10.20 -7.56 -17.31
C ASN A 102 11.19 -7.45 -16.14
N ASP A 103 12.17 -8.36 -16.08
CA ASP A 103 13.20 -8.40 -15.02
C ASP A 103 13.88 -7.04 -14.76
N LYS A 104 14.16 -6.26 -15.81
CA LYS A 104 14.78 -4.93 -15.69
C LYS A 104 13.88 -3.91 -15.01
N GLU A 105 12.57 -3.98 -15.25
CA GLU A 105 11.58 -3.07 -14.66
C GLU A 105 11.30 -3.44 -13.20
N VAL A 106 11.34 -4.74 -12.89
CA VAL A 106 11.11 -5.27 -11.53
C VAL A 106 12.36 -5.13 -10.63
N LYS A 107 13.55 -5.02 -11.23
CA LYS A 107 14.85 -4.95 -10.52
C LYS A 107 14.87 -3.93 -9.39
N LYS A 108 14.32 -2.73 -9.61
CA LYS A 108 14.26 -1.64 -8.61
C LYS A 108 13.55 -2.05 -7.31
N PHE A 109 12.54 -2.94 -7.39
CA PHE A 109 11.79 -3.42 -6.23
C PHE A 109 12.49 -4.60 -5.54
N THR A 110 13.21 -5.43 -6.30
CA THR A 110 13.97 -6.56 -5.72
C THR A 110 15.26 -6.14 -5.02
N GLU A 111 15.85 -5.01 -5.44
CA GLU A 111 17.11 -4.48 -4.88
C GLU A 111 16.87 -3.44 -3.78
N ALA A 112 15.62 -3.00 -3.59
CA ALA A 112 15.24 -2.15 -2.47
C ALA A 112 15.57 -2.85 -1.16
N LYS A 113 16.32 -2.16 -0.29
CA LYS A 113 16.71 -2.66 1.04
C LYS A 113 15.59 -2.49 2.06
N ASN A 114 14.90 -1.35 2.01
CA ASN A 114 13.83 -0.98 2.93
C ASN A 114 12.55 -0.73 2.13
N GLY A 115 11.40 -1.06 2.70
CA GLY A 115 10.11 -0.85 2.06
C GLY A 115 9.07 -1.86 2.51
N ILE A 116 7.84 -1.66 2.05
CA ILE A 116 6.72 -2.58 2.30
C ILE A 116 6.92 -3.80 1.41
N ILE A 117 6.88 -5.01 2.00
CA ILE A 117 6.90 -6.25 1.24
C ILE A 117 5.58 -6.36 0.50
N ILE A 118 5.67 -6.48 -0.82
CA ILE A 118 4.51 -6.54 -1.72
C ILE A 118 4.39 -7.88 -2.44
N GLY A 119 5.42 -8.74 -2.42
CA GLY A 119 5.41 -10.03 -3.10
C GLY A 119 6.79 -10.68 -3.27
N ILE A 120 6.87 -11.74 -4.09
CA ILE A 120 8.08 -12.46 -4.46
C ILE A 120 8.15 -12.62 -5.98
N TYR A 121 9.22 -12.12 -6.58
CA TYR A 121 9.51 -12.33 -8.00
C TYR A 121 10.78 -13.16 -8.17
N LYS A 122 10.67 -14.34 -8.81
CA LYS A 122 11.81 -15.26 -9.06
C LYS A 122 12.66 -15.51 -7.80
N ASN A 123 12.01 -15.86 -6.69
CA ASN A 123 12.61 -16.10 -5.37
C ASN A 123 13.25 -14.89 -4.67
N LYS A 124 13.01 -13.66 -5.16
CA LYS A 124 13.42 -12.42 -4.50
C LYS A 124 12.22 -11.66 -3.96
N LEU A 125 12.32 -11.18 -2.73
CA LEU A 125 11.30 -10.30 -2.14
C LEU A 125 11.22 -8.98 -2.92
N LEU A 126 10.00 -8.58 -3.25
CA LEU A 126 9.68 -7.27 -3.79
C LEU A 126 9.38 -6.32 -2.64
N ARG A 127 10.11 -5.21 -2.58
CA ARG A 127 9.89 -4.14 -1.60
C ARG A 127 9.48 -2.85 -2.31
N PHE A 128 8.40 -2.26 -1.84
CA PHE A 128 7.94 -0.94 -2.25
C PHE A 128 8.52 0.12 -1.29
N SER A 129 9.53 0.85 -1.75
CA SER A 129 10.30 1.80 -0.93
C SER A 129 9.73 3.23 -0.89
N GLY A 130 8.65 3.50 -1.63
CA GLY A 130 8.02 4.82 -1.73
C GLY A 130 7.29 5.28 -0.46
N GLN A 131 6.98 6.58 -0.37
CA GLN A 131 6.12 7.17 0.67
C GLN A 131 4.62 6.98 0.35
N GLN A 132 4.29 6.59 -0.88
CA GLN A 132 2.92 6.31 -1.31
C GLN A 132 2.37 5.04 -0.64
N PHE A 133 1.06 4.87 -0.67
CA PHE A 133 0.38 3.81 0.06
C PHE A 133 0.22 2.52 -0.74
N VAL A 134 0.02 1.43 0.00
CA VAL A 134 -0.20 0.09 -0.55
C VAL A 134 -1.63 -0.34 -0.25
N ALA A 135 -2.40 -0.65 -1.27
CA ALA A 135 -3.74 -1.20 -1.17
C ALA A 135 -3.71 -2.68 -1.54
N LEU A 136 -4.40 -3.52 -0.78
CA LEU A 136 -4.60 -4.93 -1.08
C LEU A 136 -6.10 -5.24 -1.20
N GLY A 137 -6.54 -5.57 -2.41
CA GLY A 137 -7.86 -6.16 -2.67
C GLY A 137 -7.77 -7.69 -2.55
N ALA A 138 -8.29 -8.23 -1.45
CA ALA A 138 -8.14 -9.64 -1.11
C ALA A 138 -9.42 -10.22 -0.48
N PRO A 139 -10.11 -11.15 -1.16
CA PRO A 139 -11.29 -11.82 -0.61
C PRO A 139 -10.98 -12.63 0.66
N THR A 140 -12.01 -13.01 1.41
CA THR A 140 -11.84 -13.87 2.60
C THR A 140 -11.15 -15.20 2.28
N ARG A 141 -10.24 -15.62 3.19
CA ARG A 141 -9.41 -16.84 3.08
C ARG A 141 -8.41 -16.88 1.92
N SER A 142 -8.03 -15.72 1.39
CA SER A 142 -7.08 -15.60 0.26
C SER A 142 -5.59 -15.52 0.67
N GLY A 143 -5.30 -15.61 1.98
CA GLY A 143 -3.93 -15.59 2.51
C GLY A 143 -3.37 -14.21 2.87
N LYS A 144 -4.19 -13.16 2.97
CA LYS A 144 -3.74 -11.80 3.33
C LYS A 144 -2.89 -11.74 4.62
N GLY A 145 -3.31 -12.40 5.70
CA GLY A 145 -2.58 -12.41 6.97
C GLY A 145 -1.15 -12.97 6.83
N VAL A 146 -1.02 -14.08 6.13
CA VAL A 146 0.25 -14.81 5.97
C VAL A 146 1.13 -14.26 4.85
N GLY A 147 0.56 -13.56 3.87
CA GLY A 147 1.22 -13.07 2.65
C GLY A 147 1.59 -11.59 2.67
N ILE A 148 0.89 -10.74 3.43
CA ILE A 148 1.21 -9.30 3.55
C ILE A 148 1.35 -8.83 5.00
N VAL A 149 0.45 -9.24 5.90
CA VAL A 149 0.37 -8.66 7.25
C VAL A 149 1.59 -9.06 8.08
N ILE A 150 1.77 -10.36 8.30
CA ILE A 150 2.89 -10.90 9.09
C ILE A 150 4.26 -10.57 8.46
N PRO A 151 4.48 -10.75 7.13
CA PRO A 151 5.74 -10.37 6.49
C PRO A 151 6.16 -8.93 6.77
N ASN A 152 5.24 -7.98 6.66
CA ASN A 152 5.54 -6.56 6.90
C ASN A 152 5.82 -6.28 8.38
N LEU A 153 5.12 -6.94 9.31
CA LEU A 153 5.40 -6.83 10.74
C LEU A 153 6.74 -7.42 11.17
N LEU A 154 7.30 -8.35 10.39
CA LEU A 154 8.64 -8.89 10.63
C LEU A 154 9.75 -8.07 9.95
N GLU A 155 9.41 -7.28 8.92
CA GLU A 155 10.39 -6.51 8.13
C GLU A 155 10.51 -5.05 8.57
N GLN A 156 9.41 -4.38 8.92
CA GLN A 156 9.44 -2.97 9.29
C GLN A 156 10.13 -2.75 10.64
N GLU A 157 11.31 -2.13 10.61
CA GLU A 157 12.12 -1.79 11.78
C GLU A 157 11.69 -0.50 12.49
N ASP A 158 10.88 0.32 11.82
CA ASP A 158 10.31 1.55 12.36
C ASP A 158 8.93 1.29 13.00
N SER A 159 8.28 2.35 13.45
CA SER A 159 7.03 2.27 14.19
C SER A 159 5.86 1.76 13.35
N MET A 160 4.93 1.07 13.99
CA MET A 160 3.75 0.55 13.32
C MET A 160 2.50 0.71 14.17
N VAL A 161 1.37 0.98 13.53
CA VAL A 161 0.06 0.88 14.16
C VAL A 161 -0.76 -0.11 13.37
N VAL A 162 -1.22 -1.15 14.06
CA VAL A 162 -1.77 -2.35 13.44
C VAL A 162 -3.20 -2.51 13.92
N MET A 163 -4.15 -2.39 13.00
CA MET A 163 -5.51 -2.84 13.26
C MET A 163 -5.59 -4.33 12.95
N ASP A 164 -5.77 -5.14 13.99
CA ASP A 164 -5.70 -6.60 13.94
C ASP A 164 -7.07 -7.19 14.27
N ILE A 165 -7.94 -7.20 13.27
CA ILE A 165 -9.34 -7.64 13.35
C ILE A 165 -9.51 -8.90 12.51
N PRO A 166 -10.20 -9.96 12.98
CA PRO A 166 -10.90 -10.12 14.28
C PRO A 166 -10.16 -10.98 15.32
N LYS A 167 -8.97 -11.50 15.01
CA LYS A 167 -8.39 -12.65 15.75
C LYS A 167 -7.15 -12.35 16.57
N LEU A 168 -6.64 -11.11 16.58
CA LEU A 168 -5.36 -10.80 17.22
C LEU A 168 -4.22 -11.73 16.77
N GLU A 169 -4.28 -12.15 15.50
CA GLU A 169 -3.36 -13.13 14.92
C GLU A 169 -1.99 -12.48 14.74
N ALA A 170 -1.96 -11.24 14.24
CA ALA A 170 -0.75 -10.49 14.01
C ALA A 170 0.00 -10.22 15.33
N PHE A 171 -0.72 -9.82 16.39
CA PHE A 171 -0.15 -9.65 17.73
C PHE A 171 0.45 -10.95 18.28
N THR A 172 -0.29 -12.05 18.16
CA THR A 172 0.14 -13.36 18.70
C THR A 172 1.40 -13.88 18.02
N ILE A 173 1.56 -13.61 16.73
CA ILE A 173 2.69 -14.12 15.93
C ILE A 173 3.91 -13.21 16.02
N THR A 174 3.73 -11.89 16.07
CA THR A 174 4.85 -10.94 15.79
C THR A 174 5.30 -10.14 17.01
N SER A 175 4.49 -10.02 18.06
CA SER A 175 4.77 -9.13 19.20
C SER A 175 6.13 -9.40 19.86
N LYS A 176 6.47 -10.67 20.15
CA LYS A 176 7.74 -11.01 20.81
C LYS A 176 8.95 -10.72 19.94
N TYR A 177 8.88 -11.01 18.65
CA TYR A 177 9.94 -10.68 17.70
C TYR A 177 10.21 -9.18 17.63
N ARG A 178 9.14 -8.36 17.58
CA ARG A 178 9.30 -6.90 17.53
C ARG A 178 9.90 -6.33 18.82
N LYS A 179 9.60 -6.90 19.98
CA LYS A 179 10.22 -6.49 21.26
C LYS A 179 11.66 -6.96 21.40
N GLU A 180 11.92 -8.27 21.26
CA GLU A 180 13.21 -8.87 21.60
C GLU A 180 14.27 -8.67 20.51
N VAL A 181 13.88 -8.69 19.23
CA VAL A 181 14.83 -8.62 18.10
C VAL A 181 14.89 -7.22 17.51
N LEU A 182 13.73 -6.59 17.26
CA LEU A 182 13.70 -5.23 16.70
C LEU A 182 13.87 -4.13 17.77
N GLY A 183 13.79 -4.47 19.06
CA GLY A 183 13.99 -3.55 20.17
C GLY A 183 12.91 -2.46 20.28
N GLN A 184 11.67 -2.77 19.90
CA GLN A 184 10.57 -1.81 19.91
C GLN A 184 9.70 -1.92 21.16
N ASP A 185 9.12 -0.81 21.57
CA ASP A 185 8.07 -0.80 22.59
C ASP A 185 6.77 -1.35 21.99
N ILE A 186 6.14 -2.31 22.65
CA ILE A 186 4.93 -2.98 22.16
C ILE A 186 3.76 -2.63 23.07
N PHE A 187 2.66 -2.18 22.46
CA PHE A 187 1.40 -1.86 23.13
C PHE A 187 0.26 -2.63 22.47
N LEU A 188 -0.72 -3.05 23.27
CA LEU A 188 -1.95 -3.68 22.78
C LEU A 188 -3.12 -2.91 23.36
N PHE A 189 -3.86 -2.18 22.54
CA PHE A 189 -5.09 -1.52 22.93
C PHE A 189 -6.29 -2.37 22.53
N SER A 190 -7.07 -2.85 23.51
CA SER A 190 -8.30 -3.61 23.27
C SER A 190 -9.36 -3.17 24.27
N PRO A 191 -10.24 -2.21 23.91
CA PRO A 191 -11.11 -1.53 24.88
C PRO A 191 -12.05 -2.49 25.64
N PHE A 192 -12.42 -3.63 25.06
CA PHE A 192 -13.31 -4.62 25.67
C PHE A 192 -12.60 -5.70 26.50
N LYS A 193 -11.26 -5.67 26.62
CA LYS A 193 -10.48 -6.67 27.36
C LYS A 193 -9.67 -6.05 28.48
N LYS A 194 -9.68 -6.70 29.64
CA LYS A 194 -8.87 -6.27 30.81
C LYS A 194 -7.38 -6.53 30.60
N GLY A 195 -6.54 -5.72 31.24
CA GLY A 195 -5.07 -5.90 31.23
C GLY A 195 -4.43 -5.59 29.87
N THR A 196 -5.06 -4.71 29.09
CA THR A 196 -4.52 -4.16 27.84
C THR A 196 -3.98 -2.75 28.10
N SER A 197 -3.20 -2.21 27.17
CA SER A 197 -2.68 -0.84 27.25
C SER A 197 -3.84 0.15 27.20
N LYS A 198 -3.74 1.23 27.96
CA LYS A 198 -4.77 2.27 28.06
C LYS A 198 -4.56 3.39 27.05
N TYR A 199 -5.67 3.99 26.61
CA TYR A 199 -5.67 5.16 25.74
C TYR A 199 -6.83 6.09 26.12
N ASN A 200 -6.49 7.30 26.58
CA ASN A 200 -7.46 8.33 26.89
C ASN A 200 -7.43 9.43 25.81
N PRO A 201 -8.52 9.62 25.04
CA PRO A 201 -8.59 10.67 24.04
C PRO A 201 -8.43 12.10 24.60
N LEU A 202 -8.77 12.31 25.88
CA LEU A 202 -8.72 13.64 26.49
C LEU A 202 -7.30 14.07 26.90
N ASP A 203 -6.35 13.13 27.03
CA ASP A 203 -4.94 13.44 27.37
C ASP A 203 -4.22 14.25 26.28
N TYR A 204 -4.76 14.26 25.06
CA TYR A 204 -4.19 14.98 23.91
C TYR A 204 -4.69 16.43 23.79
N VAL A 205 -5.53 16.88 24.72
CA VAL A 205 -6.06 18.24 24.74
C VAL A 205 -5.08 19.16 25.45
N ASP A 206 -4.67 20.24 24.78
CA ASP A 206 -3.78 21.26 25.31
C ASP A 206 -4.57 22.40 25.97
N PHE A 207 -4.62 22.35 27.29
CA PHE A 207 -5.24 23.38 28.14
C PHE A 207 -4.36 24.61 28.38
N THR A 208 -3.08 24.56 28.01
CA THR A 208 -2.11 25.63 28.28
C THR A 208 -2.06 26.69 27.18
N SER A 209 -2.18 26.29 25.91
CA SER A 209 -2.04 27.20 24.76
C SER A 209 -3.34 27.92 24.36
N GLY A 210 -4.42 27.75 25.12
CA GLY A 210 -5.73 28.37 24.83
C GLY A 210 -6.50 27.75 23.64
N VAL A 211 -6.05 26.60 23.13
CA VAL A 211 -6.67 25.89 21.99
C VAL A 211 -7.58 24.72 22.40
N ALA A 212 -7.72 24.47 23.71
CA ALA A 212 -8.53 23.36 24.24
C ALA A 212 -9.97 23.34 23.70
N ASP A 213 -10.61 24.50 23.58
CA ASP A 213 -11.97 24.61 23.03
C ASP A 213 -12.07 24.03 21.61
N ILE A 214 -11.10 24.36 20.75
CA ILE A 214 -11.04 23.89 19.35
C ILE A 214 -10.81 22.38 19.30
N GLN A 215 -9.91 21.87 20.14
CA GLN A 215 -9.59 20.44 20.18
C GLN A 215 -10.73 19.61 20.77
N LEU A 216 -11.38 20.06 21.84
CA LEU A 216 -12.57 19.43 22.41
C LEU A 216 -13.73 19.42 21.41
N ASN A 217 -13.93 20.51 20.66
CA ASN A 217 -14.90 20.55 19.56
C ASN A 217 -14.59 19.52 18.48
N ALA A 218 -13.31 19.33 18.12
CA ALA A 218 -12.92 18.31 17.15
C ALA A 218 -13.23 16.89 17.65
N ILE A 219 -12.99 16.60 18.92
CA ILE A 219 -13.37 15.32 19.56
C ILE A 219 -14.90 15.17 19.56
N ALA A 220 -15.64 16.20 19.95
CA ALA A 220 -17.10 16.19 19.99
C ALA A 220 -17.71 15.93 18.60
N ASN A 221 -17.15 16.51 17.53
CA ASN A 221 -17.62 16.29 16.16
C ASN A 221 -17.45 14.83 15.70
N ILE A 222 -16.43 14.12 16.19
CA ILE A 222 -16.20 12.70 15.88
C ILE A 222 -17.16 11.80 16.67
N ILE A 223 -17.42 12.12 17.93
CA ILE A 223 -18.32 11.33 18.81
C ILE A 223 -19.78 11.53 18.40
N TYR A 224 -20.20 12.77 18.19
CA TYR A 224 -21.58 13.15 17.90
C TYR A 224 -21.75 13.40 16.41
N VAL A 225 -21.96 12.37 15.59
CA VAL A 225 -22.08 12.51 14.13
C VAL A 225 -23.46 13.04 13.71
N ASN A 226 -23.51 14.02 12.81
CA ASN A 226 -24.79 14.43 12.18
C ASN A 226 -25.08 13.50 10.99
N THR A 227 -26.11 12.66 11.10
CA THR A 227 -26.54 11.74 10.03
C THR A 227 -27.70 12.27 9.17
N GLY A 228 -28.07 13.55 9.35
CA GLY A 228 -29.29 14.15 8.78
C GLY A 228 -30.52 13.81 9.63
N GLY A 229 -31.19 14.83 10.17
CA GLY A 229 -32.26 14.71 11.17
C GLY A 229 -32.27 15.90 12.14
N ASP A 230 -32.63 15.68 13.41
CA ASP A 230 -32.60 16.68 14.51
C ASP A 230 -31.17 17.20 14.82
N ASP A 231 -30.59 17.94 13.89
CA ASP A 231 -29.25 18.52 13.97
C ASP A 231 -29.12 19.45 15.19
N TYR A 232 -30.22 20.05 15.64
CA TYR A 232 -30.23 20.95 16.79
C TYR A 232 -29.81 20.25 18.09
N PHE A 233 -30.38 19.09 18.42
CA PHE A 233 -30.06 18.42 19.69
C PHE A 233 -28.64 17.86 19.69
N VAL A 234 -28.16 17.37 18.55
CA VAL A 234 -26.78 16.90 18.39
C VAL A 234 -25.80 18.06 18.55
N MET A 235 -26.09 19.23 17.97
CA MET A 235 -25.27 20.43 18.15
C MET A 235 -25.24 20.88 19.62
N GLN A 236 -26.38 20.90 20.32
CA GLN A 236 -26.39 21.25 21.75
C GLN A 236 -25.66 20.21 22.60
N ALA A 237 -25.75 18.92 22.26
CA ALA A 237 -25.00 17.86 22.94
C ALA A 237 -23.48 18.04 22.78
N ARG A 238 -23.00 18.46 21.60
CA ARG A 238 -21.58 18.80 21.40
C ARG A 238 -21.15 19.98 22.27
N GLU A 239 -21.94 21.05 22.30
CA GLU A 239 -21.66 22.22 23.14
C GLU A 239 -21.63 21.83 24.63
N LEU A 240 -22.57 20.98 25.07
CA LEU A 240 -22.59 20.45 26.44
C LEU A 240 -21.33 19.63 26.73
N PHE A 241 -20.90 18.76 25.81
CA PHE A 241 -19.67 17.98 25.94
C PHE A 241 -18.44 18.87 26.14
N VAL A 242 -18.29 19.91 25.32
CA VAL A 242 -17.16 20.85 25.45
C VAL A 242 -17.23 21.61 26.77
N GLY A 243 -18.42 22.09 27.15
CA GLY A 243 -18.63 22.80 28.41
C GLY A 243 -18.27 21.96 29.63
N LEU A 244 -18.73 20.70 29.67
CA LEU A 244 -18.44 19.76 30.74
C LEU A 244 -16.97 19.34 30.77
N ALA A 245 -16.38 19.06 29.60
CA ALA A 245 -14.98 18.70 29.51
C ALA A 245 -14.05 19.80 30.05
N LEU A 246 -14.36 21.08 29.77
CA LEU A 246 -13.63 22.22 30.33
C LEU A 246 -13.84 22.37 31.84
N LEU A 247 -15.11 22.26 32.31
CA LEU A 247 -15.44 22.35 33.73
C LEU A 247 -14.73 21.27 34.55
N PHE A 248 -14.82 20.01 34.12
CA PHE A 248 -14.27 18.89 34.87
C PHE A 248 -12.75 18.88 34.85
N HIS A 249 -12.11 19.32 33.77
CA HIS A 249 -10.66 19.53 33.78
C HIS A 249 -10.25 20.49 34.90
N ASP A 250 -10.89 21.65 34.96
CA ASP A 250 -10.56 22.69 35.95
C ASP A 250 -10.86 22.25 37.40
N LEU A 251 -11.94 21.49 37.60
CA LEU A 251 -12.28 20.90 38.91
C LEU A 251 -11.26 19.85 39.35
N ILE A 252 -10.76 19.02 38.43
CA ILE A 252 -9.73 18.01 38.73
C ILE A 252 -8.39 18.67 39.03
N GLU A 253 -7.96 19.66 38.22
CA GLU A 253 -6.72 20.40 38.49
C GLU A 253 -6.74 21.12 39.84
N LYS A 254 -7.90 21.65 40.25
CA LYS A 254 -8.09 22.31 41.56
C LYS A 254 -8.27 21.33 42.71
N GLY A 255 -8.28 20.02 42.44
CA GLY A 255 -8.44 18.97 43.46
C GLY A 255 -9.85 18.88 44.06
N LEU A 256 -10.83 19.54 43.45
CA LEU A 256 -12.23 19.54 43.88
C LEU A 256 -12.96 18.27 43.42
N LEU A 257 -12.52 17.65 42.33
CA LEU A 257 -13.01 16.36 41.85
C LEU A 257 -11.89 15.32 41.88
N LYS A 258 -12.09 14.22 42.61
CA LYS A 258 -11.13 13.12 42.71
C LYS A 258 -11.50 11.99 41.75
N ALA A 259 -11.35 12.25 40.46
CA ALA A 259 -11.61 11.29 39.39
C ALA A 259 -10.59 11.47 38.24
N PRO A 260 -10.32 10.43 37.43
CA PRO A 260 -9.49 10.59 36.23
C PRO A 260 -10.19 11.51 35.21
N TYR A 261 -9.43 12.33 34.49
CA TYR A 261 -9.98 13.16 33.43
C TYR A 261 -10.28 12.33 32.18
N SER A 262 -11.45 11.69 32.14
CA SER A 262 -11.81 10.70 31.12
C SER A 262 -13.24 10.85 30.61
N ILE A 263 -13.54 10.32 29.43
CA ILE A 263 -14.90 10.37 28.84
C ILE A 263 -15.91 9.62 29.72
N SER A 264 -15.52 8.52 30.37
CA SER A 264 -16.38 7.81 31.33
C SER A 264 -16.77 8.72 32.50
N THR A 265 -15.83 9.52 33.02
CA THR A 265 -16.13 10.51 34.07
C THR A 265 -17.08 11.58 33.58
N LEU A 266 -16.95 12.04 32.33
CA LEU A 266 -17.92 12.99 31.74
C LEU A 266 -19.34 12.42 31.71
N LEU A 267 -19.49 11.13 31.36
CA LEU A 267 -20.77 10.43 31.33
C LEU A 267 -21.34 10.20 32.74
N GLU A 268 -20.53 9.75 33.69
CA GLU A 268 -20.96 9.58 35.08
C GLU A 268 -21.47 10.91 35.65
N CYS A 269 -20.73 12.00 35.41
CA CYS A 269 -21.13 13.30 35.88
C CYS A 269 -22.34 13.88 35.14
N SER A 270 -22.64 13.46 33.90
CA SER A 270 -23.86 13.93 33.21
C SER A 270 -25.15 13.44 33.87
N THR A 271 -25.09 12.34 34.61
CA THR A 271 -26.23 11.88 35.41
C THR A 271 -26.58 12.84 36.53
N ILE A 272 -25.58 13.58 37.05
CA ILE A 272 -25.74 14.55 38.14
C ILE A 272 -26.45 15.82 37.64
N ILE A 273 -26.23 16.21 36.37
CA ILE A 273 -26.63 17.51 35.81
C ILE A 273 -28.15 17.79 35.90
N ASN A 274 -28.99 16.75 35.85
CA ASN A 274 -30.45 16.90 35.89
C ASN A 274 -31.07 16.56 37.25
N ASN A 275 -30.27 16.22 38.26
CA ASN A 275 -30.77 16.13 39.62
C ASN A 275 -30.80 17.55 40.21
N GLU A 276 -31.81 17.84 41.02
CA GLU A 276 -32.00 19.16 41.66
C GLU A 276 -30.83 19.72 42.52
N PRO A 277 -29.72 19.01 42.86
CA PRO A 277 -28.56 19.67 43.44
C PRO A 277 -27.52 20.21 42.42
N PHE A 278 -27.66 20.01 41.09
CA PHE A 278 -26.61 20.44 40.16
C PHE A 278 -26.57 21.96 39.94
N GLU A 279 -27.72 22.64 39.85
CA GLU A 279 -27.75 24.11 39.70
C GLU A 279 -27.13 24.78 40.94
N GLU A 280 -27.52 24.32 42.14
CA GLU A 280 -26.92 24.78 43.40
C GLU A 280 -25.43 24.43 43.50
N TYR A 281 -25.02 23.23 43.07
CA TYR A 281 -23.61 22.85 43.03
C TYR A 281 -22.80 23.69 42.04
N TYR A 282 -23.34 23.93 40.84
CA TYR A 282 -22.70 24.75 39.81
C TYR A 282 -22.54 26.20 40.28
N ASP A 283 -23.56 26.78 40.89
CA ASP A 283 -23.47 28.13 41.48
C ASP A 283 -22.43 28.19 42.60
N ASN A 284 -22.39 27.18 43.47
CA ASN A 284 -21.37 27.08 44.52
C ASN A 284 -19.95 26.95 43.95
N VAL A 285 -19.75 26.12 42.92
CA VAL A 285 -18.45 25.97 42.24
C VAL A 285 -18.03 27.26 41.55
N LYS A 286 -18.96 27.92 40.85
CA LYS A 286 -18.72 29.18 40.13
C LYS A 286 -18.35 30.32 41.09
N LEU A 287 -18.84 30.28 42.34
CA LEU A 287 -18.46 31.23 43.39
C LEU A 287 -17.10 30.90 44.03
N GLN A 288 -16.72 29.62 44.08
CA GLN A 288 -15.44 29.17 44.64
C GLN A 288 -14.28 29.24 43.65
N VAL A 289 -14.56 29.26 42.34
CA VAL A 289 -13.58 29.10 41.29
C VAL A 289 -13.87 30.00 40.09
N VAL A 290 -12.84 30.70 39.58
CA VAL A 290 -12.90 31.37 38.28
C VAL A 290 -12.87 30.30 37.18
N LEU A 291 -14.05 29.91 36.70
CA LEU A 291 -14.22 28.97 35.60
C LEU A 291 -13.96 29.65 34.23
N PRO A 292 -13.54 28.89 33.21
CA PRO A 292 -13.43 29.41 31.85
C PRO A 292 -14.78 29.96 31.35
N LYS A 293 -14.79 31.19 30.83
CA LYS A 293 -16.00 31.83 30.28
C LYS A 293 -16.72 30.96 29.24
N GLY A 294 -15.94 30.23 28.42
CA GLY A 294 -16.47 29.32 27.40
C GLY A 294 -17.18 28.08 27.97
N ALA A 295 -16.78 27.61 29.17
CA ALA A 295 -17.46 26.54 29.87
C ALA A 295 -18.78 27.05 30.48
N ILE A 296 -18.71 28.21 31.16
CA ILE A 296 -19.86 28.85 31.80
C ILE A 296 -20.98 29.08 30.78
N LEU A 297 -20.67 29.70 29.64
CA LEU A 297 -21.68 30.06 28.63
C LEU A 297 -22.41 28.83 28.08
N ARG A 298 -21.70 27.72 27.89
CA ARG A 298 -22.27 26.49 27.32
C ARG A 298 -23.14 25.75 28.33
N ILE A 299 -22.70 25.69 29.58
CA ILE A 299 -23.47 25.08 30.68
C ILE A 299 -24.72 25.91 30.96
N GLU A 300 -24.60 27.24 31.05
CA GLU A 300 -25.75 28.13 31.25
C GLU A 300 -26.75 28.06 30.10
N ARG A 301 -26.28 27.93 28.84
CA ARG A 301 -27.19 27.71 27.70
C ARG A 301 -28.03 26.45 27.90
N TYR A 302 -27.41 25.35 28.34
CA TYR A 302 -28.12 24.11 28.63
C TYR A 302 -29.12 24.27 29.78
N LEU A 303 -28.71 24.88 30.90
CA LEU A 303 -29.57 25.10 32.07
C LEU A 303 -30.74 26.05 31.76
N ASN A 304 -30.55 27.07 30.92
CA ASN A 304 -31.61 28.01 30.56
C ASN A 304 -32.63 27.48 29.54
N THR A 305 -32.51 26.22 29.12
CA THR A 305 -33.46 25.60 28.18
C THR A 305 -34.60 24.89 28.93
N SER A 306 -35.78 24.78 28.32
CA SER A 306 -36.95 24.10 28.92
C SER A 306 -36.68 22.63 29.26
N ASP A 307 -37.33 22.09 30.28
CA ASP A 307 -37.10 20.72 30.77
C ASP A 307 -37.25 19.64 29.70
N ASN A 308 -38.25 19.78 28.82
CA ASN A 308 -38.47 18.86 27.70
C ASN A 308 -37.28 18.89 26.73
N THR A 309 -36.79 20.08 26.38
CA THR A 309 -35.64 20.24 25.48
C THR A 309 -34.34 19.80 26.17
N ARG A 310 -34.15 20.10 27.45
CA ARG A 310 -33.02 19.67 28.28
C ARG A 310 -32.92 18.13 28.31
N SER A 311 -34.05 17.45 28.42
CA SER A 311 -34.15 15.98 28.37
C SER A 311 -33.78 15.40 26.99
N SER A 312 -34.18 16.05 25.90
CA SER A 312 -33.79 15.65 24.53
C SER A 312 -32.30 15.87 24.26
N ILE A 313 -31.74 16.97 24.75
CA ILE A 313 -30.29 17.26 24.64
C ILE A 313 -29.50 16.23 25.45
N LYS A 314 -29.91 15.92 26.69
CA LYS A 314 -29.28 14.88 27.52
C LYS A 314 -29.30 13.52 26.85
N SER A 315 -30.44 13.11 26.32
CA SER A 315 -30.55 11.83 25.59
C SER A 315 -29.58 11.79 24.40
N SER A 316 -29.47 12.90 23.67
CA SER A 316 -28.52 13.02 22.55
C SER A 316 -27.05 13.04 22.99
N PHE A 317 -26.78 13.53 24.21
CA PHE A 317 -25.46 13.54 24.84
C PHE A 317 -25.01 12.15 25.30
N GLU A 318 -25.90 11.39 25.94
CA GLU A 318 -25.59 10.10 26.57
C GLU A 318 -25.47 8.94 25.57
N VAL A 319 -26.30 8.91 24.52
CA VAL A 319 -26.36 7.78 23.57
C VAL A 319 -24.99 7.45 22.95
N PRO A 320 -24.21 8.40 22.40
CA PRO A 320 -22.89 8.11 21.84
C PRO A 320 -21.83 7.76 22.90
N LEU A 321 -22.03 8.19 24.15
CA LEU A 321 -21.12 7.95 25.26
C LEU A 321 -21.42 6.66 26.01
N ALA A 322 -22.57 6.03 25.80
CA ALA A 322 -23.01 4.84 26.52
C ALA A 322 -21.97 3.71 26.55
N LEU A 323 -21.14 3.60 25.50
CA LEU A 323 -20.01 2.67 25.44
C LEU A 323 -19.03 2.82 26.63
N PHE A 324 -18.77 4.05 27.05
CA PHE A 324 -17.85 4.37 28.15
C PHE A 324 -18.46 4.08 29.53
N GLY A 325 -19.74 3.73 29.61
CA GLY A 325 -20.37 3.30 30.86
C GLY A 325 -19.98 1.87 31.29
N SER A 326 -19.29 1.11 30.44
CA SER A 326 -18.75 -0.20 30.81
C SER A 326 -17.46 -0.05 31.63
N ASP A 327 -17.39 -0.69 32.80
CA ASP A 327 -16.19 -0.67 33.68
C ASP A 327 -14.88 -1.00 32.94
N ILE A 328 -14.93 -1.96 32.01
CA ILE A 328 -13.74 -2.40 31.26
C ILE A 328 -13.26 -1.30 30.30
N ILE A 329 -14.21 -0.64 29.63
CA ILE A 329 -13.89 0.44 28.70
C ILE A 329 -13.43 1.66 29.47
N ALA A 330 -14.14 2.03 30.53
CA ALA A 330 -13.75 3.11 31.45
C ALA A 330 -12.32 2.92 31.98
N GLU A 331 -11.96 1.71 32.43
CA GLU A 331 -10.60 1.39 32.86
C GLU A 331 -9.57 1.57 31.73
N ASN A 332 -9.87 1.05 30.54
CA ASN A 332 -8.97 1.12 29.38
C ASN A 332 -8.89 2.53 28.74
N THR A 333 -9.82 3.43 29.05
CA THR A 333 -9.83 4.83 28.58
C THR A 333 -9.58 5.86 29.69
N SER A 334 -9.16 5.41 30.88
CA SER A 334 -8.93 6.27 32.05
C SER A 334 -7.61 7.04 32.01
N ALA A 335 -6.62 6.56 31.23
CA ALA A 335 -5.29 7.14 31.09
C ALA A 335 -4.67 6.69 29.76
N SER A 336 -3.48 7.18 29.43
CA SER A 336 -2.72 6.76 28.24
C SER A 336 -1.38 6.11 28.60
N ASP A 337 -1.20 4.84 28.23
CA ASP A 337 0.07 4.11 28.43
C ASP A 337 1.10 4.38 27.31
N PHE A 338 0.66 4.99 26.21
CA PHE A 338 1.52 5.38 25.10
C PHE A 338 1.11 6.76 24.57
N ASN A 339 2.09 7.46 23.99
CA ASN A 339 1.87 8.78 23.41
C ASN A 339 1.99 8.73 21.89
N LEU A 340 0.92 9.08 21.18
CA LEU A 340 0.86 9.10 19.71
C LEU A 340 1.89 10.06 19.09
N ASN A 341 2.33 11.10 19.79
CA ASN A 341 3.39 12.02 19.34
C ASN A 341 4.79 11.37 19.31
N ASN A 342 4.97 10.25 20.02
CA ASN A 342 6.24 9.55 20.07
C ASN A 342 6.40 8.52 18.95
N LEU A 343 5.34 8.21 18.19
CA LEU A 343 5.36 7.22 17.10
C LEU A 343 6.50 7.47 16.09
N ARG A 344 6.80 8.74 15.80
CA ARG A 344 7.85 9.14 14.86
C ARG A 344 9.19 9.49 15.53
N LYS A 345 9.23 9.50 16.87
CA LYS A 345 10.41 9.86 17.69
C LYS A 345 11.11 8.65 18.29
N LYS A 346 10.35 7.62 18.66
CA LYS A 346 10.82 6.35 19.22
C LYS A 346 10.17 5.20 18.46
N LYS A 347 10.88 4.07 18.36
CA LYS A 347 10.38 2.87 17.69
C LYS A 347 9.36 2.15 18.58
N MET A 348 8.11 2.12 18.16
CA MET A 348 7.05 1.44 18.89
C MET A 348 5.99 0.81 17.98
N THR A 349 5.30 -0.20 18.47
CA THR A 349 4.18 -0.83 17.78
C THR A 349 2.93 -0.85 18.64
N ILE A 350 1.84 -0.30 18.11
CA ILE A 350 0.54 -0.32 18.76
C ILE A 350 -0.36 -1.28 17.99
N TYR A 351 -0.83 -2.33 18.66
CA TYR A 351 -1.84 -3.25 18.13
C TYR A 351 -3.22 -2.85 18.65
N ILE A 352 -4.18 -2.70 17.75
CA ILE A 352 -5.59 -2.48 18.08
C ILE A 352 -6.32 -3.80 17.89
N GLY A 353 -6.76 -4.38 19.01
CA GLY A 353 -7.37 -5.70 19.05
C GLY A 353 -8.87 -5.65 19.29
N LEU A 354 -9.66 -6.01 18.30
CA LEU A 354 -11.12 -6.03 18.40
C LEU A 354 -11.70 -7.23 17.65
N THR A 355 -12.81 -7.76 18.14
CA THR A 355 -13.69 -8.60 17.32
C THR A 355 -14.52 -7.72 16.37
N LEU A 356 -15.18 -8.33 15.37
CA LEU A 356 -16.06 -7.57 14.47
C LEU A 356 -17.23 -6.91 15.23
N GLU A 357 -17.81 -7.61 16.20
CA GLU A 357 -18.92 -7.10 17.01
C GLU A 357 -18.47 -5.93 17.89
N GLU A 358 -17.33 -6.08 18.56
CA GLU A 358 -16.71 -5.01 19.36
C GLU A 358 -16.37 -3.79 18.51
N LEU A 359 -15.88 -3.98 17.27
CA LEU A 359 -15.61 -2.87 16.36
C LEU A 359 -16.89 -2.10 16.02
N LEU A 360 -18.00 -2.80 15.75
CA LEU A 360 -19.28 -2.15 15.45
C LEU A 360 -19.76 -1.25 16.59
N GLN A 361 -19.51 -1.65 17.83
CA GLN A 361 -19.84 -0.88 19.03
C GLN A 361 -18.84 0.26 19.30
N ALA A 362 -17.55 0.06 19.03
CA ALA A 362 -16.48 1.02 19.30
C ALA A 362 -16.05 1.86 18.08
N LYS A 363 -16.89 1.96 17.03
CA LYS A 363 -16.55 2.72 15.80
C LYS A 363 -16.12 4.16 16.11
N SER A 364 -16.84 4.86 16.98
CA SER A 364 -16.53 6.24 17.36
C SER A 364 -15.17 6.34 18.05
N LEU A 365 -14.88 5.44 19.00
CA LEU A 365 -13.61 5.39 19.72
C LEU A 365 -12.43 5.09 18.80
N ILE A 366 -12.58 4.16 17.85
CA ILE A 366 -11.53 3.83 16.89
C ILE A 366 -11.33 4.93 15.85
N ASN A 367 -12.40 5.57 15.39
CA ASN A 367 -12.30 6.73 14.50
C ASN A 367 -11.60 7.91 15.22
N LEU A 368 -11.91 8.12 16.50
CA LEU A 368 -11.25 9.10 17.34
C LEU A 368 -9.75 8.80 17.51
N PHE A 369 -9.39 7.54 17.75
CA PHE A 369 -8.01 7.08 17.81
C PHE A 369 -7.22 7.41 16.53
N PHE A 370 -7.73 7.02 15.35
CA PHE A 370 -7.04 7.28 14.10
C PHE A 370 -7.02 8.77 13.74
N SER A 371 -8.08 9.50 14.06
CA SER A 371 -8.14 10.94 13.83
C SER A 371 -7.11 11.68 14.68
N GLN A 372 -6.98 11.34 15.96
CA GLN A 372 -5.93 11.89 16.83
C GLN A 372 -4.54 11.46 16.38
N LEU A 373 -4.33 10.18 16.08
CA LEU A 373 -3.05 9.68 15.59
C LEU A 373 -2.55 10.47 14.40
N LEU A 374 -3.42 10.67 13.41
CA LEU A 374 -3.08 11.40 12.19
C LEU A 374 -2.85 12.88 12.50
N THR A 375 -3.74 13.51 13.26
CA THR A 375 -3.64 14.93 13.62
C THR A 375 -2.32 15.23 14.35
N GLU A 376 -1.97 14.45 15.37
CA GLU A 376 -0.71 14.58 16.13
C GLU A 376 0.52 14.39 15.24
N ASN A 377 0.50 13.41 14.33
CA ASN A 377 1.66 13.08 13.49
C ASN A 377 1.76 13.90 12.20
N THR A 378 0.77 14.75 11.89
CA THR A 378 0.78 15.70 10.75
C THR A 378 0.91 17.16 11.17
N ARG A 379 1.24 17.48 12.43
CA ARG A 379 1.45 18.87 12.88
C ARG A 379 2.72 19.50 12.31
N GLN A 380 3.79 18.73 12.15
CA GLN A 380 5.11 19.19 11.70
C GLN A 380 5.73 18.23 10.69
N LEU A 381 6.34 18.80 9.66
CA LEU A 381 7.05 18.03 8.65
C LEU A 381 8.36 17.46 9.25
N PRO A 382 8.79 16.24 8.83
CA PRO A 382 10.06 15.67 9.29
C PRO A 382 11.27 16.56 9.01
N GLU A 383 11.20 17.42 8.00
CA GLU A 383 12.26 18.37 7.63
C GLU A 383 12.38 19.53 8.63
N GLN A 384 11.32 19.82 9.38
CA GLN A 384 11.24 20.94 10.32
C GLN A 384 11.63 20.53 11.76
N ASP A 385 11.51 19.24 12.09
CA ASP A 385 11.84 18.71 13.41
C ASP A 385 12.79 17.49 13.29
N PRO A 386 14.10 17.66 13.60
CA PRO A 386 15.08 16.58 13.61
C PRO A 386 14.79 15.44 14.59
N SER A 387 13.86 15.62 15.54
CA SER A 387 13.42 14.57 16.45
C SER A 387 12.56 13.50 15.76
N LEU A 388 11.94 13.83 14.62
CA LEU A 388 11.06 12.94 13.83
C LEU A 388 11.88 12.00 12.92
N LYS A 389 12.65 11.11 13.55
CA LYS A 389 13.64 10.24 12.89
C LYS A 389 13.05 9.00 12.24
N HIS A 390 11.87 8.56 12.68
CA HIS A 390 11.28 7.29 12.27
C HIS A 390 10.06 7.48 11.38
N ALA A 391 9.88 6.57 10.42
CA ALA A 391 8.62 6.43 9.71
C ALA A 391 7.57 5.71 10.58
N CYS A 392 6.29 5.84 10.25
CA CYS A 392 5.25 5.02 10.87
C CYS A 392 4.36 4.39 9.81
N VAL A 393 4.19 3.06 9.88
CA VAL A 393 3.32 2.32 8.95
C VAL A 393 2.00 1.96 9.64
N LEU A 394 0.89 2.46 9.10
CA LEU A 394 -0.46 2.07 9.48
C LEU A 394 -0.85 0.83 8.70
N LEU A 395 -0.96 -0.31 9.37
CA LEU A 395 -1.42 -1.56 8.79
C LEU A 395 -2.87 -1.76 9.20
N LEU A 396 -3.78 -1.56 8.25
CA LEU A 396 -5.22 -1.56 8.47
C LEU A 396 -5.82 -2.83 7.85
N ASP A 397 -5.82 -3.93 8.62
CA ASP A 397 -6.51 -5.17 8.20
C ASP A 397 -8.02 -4.97 8.33
N GLU A 398 -8.79 -5.33 7.30
CA GLU A 398 -10.23 -5.04 7.20
C GLU A 398 -10.53 -3.53 7.30
N PHE A 399 -9.84 -2.70 6.52
CA PHE A 399 -9.97 -1.24 6.54
C PHE A 399 -11.43 -0.75 6.41
N THR A 400 -12.24 -1.40 5.57
CA THR A 400 -13.65 -1.05 5.34
C THR A 400 -14.53 -1.26 6.58
N SER A 401 -14.12 -2.08 7.54
CA SER A 401 -14.94 -2.42 8.71
C SER A 401 -15.13 -1.27 9.71
N ILE A 402 -14.20 -0.31 9.75
CA ILE A 402 -14.30 0.90 10.60
C ILE A 402 -15.34 1.89 10.03
N GLY A 403 -15.54 1.86 8.71
CA GLY A 403 -16.26 2.88 7.96
C GLY A 403 -15.39 4.10 7.65
N GLN A 404 -16.03 5.25 7.46
CA GLN A 404 -15.35 6.47 7.05
C GLN A 404 -14.51 7.08 8.18
N ILE A 405 -13.19 7.11 8.00
CA ILE A 405 -12.29 7.99 8.74
C ILE A 405 -12.22 9.34 8.01
N GLU A 406 -12.78 10.38 8.61
CA GLU A 406 -12.98 11.68 7.95
C GLU A 406 -11.66 12.34 7.52
N ILE A 407 -10.64 12.27 8.38
CA ILE A 407 -9.31 12.83 8.09
C ILE A 407 -8.64 12.14 6.90
N LEU A 408 -8.90 10.85 6.67
CA LEU A 408 -8.37 10.14 5.49
C LEU A 408 -9.08 10.56 4.21
N LYS A 409 -10.37 10.90 4.27
CA LYS A 409 -11.12 11.38 3.09
C LYS A 409 -10.56 12.71 2.57
N LYS A 410 -10.26 13.64 3.49
CA LYS A 410 -9.78 15.00 3.18
C LYS A 410 -8.25 15.09 3.04
N GLY A 411 -7.51 14.20 3.71
CA GLY A 411 -6.07 14.36 3.97
C GLY A 411 -5.14 13.29 3.38
N CYS A 412 -5.64 12.27 2.67
CA CYS A 412 -4.83 11.13 2.20
C CYS A 412 -3.54 11.56 1.48
N ALA A 413 -3.62 12.54 0.57
CA ALA A 413 -2.47 13.01 -0.20
C ALA A 413 -1.38 13.68 0.67
N PHE A 414 -1.76 14.35 1.76
CA PHE A 414 -0.82 15.08 2.62
C PHE A 414 -0.05 14.16 3.55
N ILE A 415 -0.67 13.06 4.02
CA ILE A 415 -0.09 12.12 5.00
C ILE A 415 1.24 11.54 4.51
N ALA A 416 1.40 11.32 3.20
CA ALA A 416 2.62 10.78 2.62
C ALA A 416 3.86 11.66 2.87
N GLY A 417 3.71 12.98 2.91
CA GLY A 417 4.79 13.94 3.18
C GLY A 417 5.30 13.91 4.63
N TYR A 418 4.52 13.34 5.56
CA TYR A 418 4.85 13.25 6.98
C TYR A 418 5.57 11.95 7.37
N ASN A 419 6.13 11.20 6.42
CA ASN A 419 6.72 9.87 6.65
C ASN A 419 5.75 8.86 7.31
N LEU A 420 4.45 9.06 7.10
CA LEU A 420 3.41 8.11 7.41
C LEU A 420 3.13 7.28 6.16
N ARG A 421 3.04 5.96 6.32
CA ARG A 421 2.71 5.03 5.24
C ARG A 421 1.48 4.23 5.63
N MET A 422 0.71 3.77 4.65
CA MET A 422 -0.48 2.98 4.90
C MET A 422 -0.46 1.70 4.07
N ILE A 423 -0.84 0.60 4.70
CA ILE A 423 -1.21 -0.67 4.09
C ILE A 423 -2.70 -0.86 4.36
N THR A 424 -3.53 -0.62 3.37
CA THR A 424 -4.99 -0.78 3.47
C THR A 424 -5.38 -2.12 2.87
N ILE A 425 -6.12 -2.92 3.64
CA ILE A 425 -6.58 -4.24 3.18
C ILE A 425 -8.10 -4.26 3.20
N PHE A 426 -8.70 -4.56 2.05
CA PHE A 426 -10.15 -4.61 1.87
C PHE A 426 -10.54 -5.84 1.04
N GLN A 427 -11.79 -6.29 1.18
CA GLN A 427 -12.26 -7.52 0.52
C GLN A 427 -12.66 -7.30 -0.94
N GLY A 428 -13.23 -6.13 -1.23
CA GLY A 428 -13.66 -5.70 -2.56
C GLY A 428 -13.80 -4.19 -2.61
N ILE A 429 -13.79 -3.63 -3.83
CA ILE A 429 -13.90 -2.18 -4.03
C ILE A 429 -15.31 -1.69 -3.67
N SER A 430 -16.33 -2.52 -3.87
CA SER A 430 -17.72 -2.24 -3.53
C SER A 430 -17.92 -1.80 -2.07
N GLN A 431 -17.22 -2.42 -1.12
CA GLN A 431 -17.27 -2.04 0.30
C GLN A 431 -16.68 -0.66 0.58
N LEU A 432 -15.65 -0.24 -0.17
CA LEU A 432 -15.10 1.11 -0.07
C LEU A 432 -16.08 2.14 -0.63
N GLU A 433 -16.82 1.78 -1.68
CA GLU A 433 -17.78 2.66 -2.37
C GLU A 433 -19.11 2.84 -1.63
N GLU A 434 -19.37 2.09 -0.55
CA GLU A 434 -20.56 2.26 0.28
C GLU A 434 -20.73 3.72 0.76
N SER A 435 -21.97 4.15 0.91
CA SER A 435 -22.29 5.53 1.33
C SER A 435 -21.75 5.82 2.74
N PRO A 436 -21.29 7.05 3.01
CA PRO A 436 -20.95 7.47 4.36
C PRO A 436 -22.15 7.33 5.31
N PRO A 437 -21.95 6.92 6.57
CA PRO A 437 -20.67 6.68 7.25
C PRO A 437 -20.11 5.25 7.07
N ALA A 438 -20.83 4.35 6.41
CA ALA A 438 -20.43 2.94 6.24
C ALA A 438 -19.21 2.79 5.32
N GLY A 439 -19.06 3.64 4.31
CA GLY A 439 -17.90 3.69 3.43
C GLY A 439 -17.53 5.12 3.01
N TYR A 440 -16.75 5.25 1.94
CA TYR A 440 -16.26 6.55 1.47
C TYR A 440 -17.13 7.18 0.37
N GLY A 441 -18.14 6.45 -0.13
CA GLY A 441 -18.84 6.76 -1.37
C GLY A 441 -17.94 6.56 -2.59
N LYS A 442 -18.53 6.47 -3.79
CA LYS A 442 -17.79 6.23 -5.05
C LYS A 442 -16.65 7.22 -5.29
N GLU A 443 -16.91 8.51 -5.12
CA GLU A 443 -15.90 9.55 -5.32
C GLU A 443 -14.79 9.52 -4.25
N GLY A 444 -15.16 9.28 -2.99
CA GLY A 444 -14.21 9.18 -1.89
C GLY A 444 -13.32 7.94 -1.99
N ALA A 445 -13.90 6.79 -2.36
CA ALA A 445 -13.16 5.56 -2.60
C ALA A 445 -12.16 5.72 -3.75
N LYS A 446 -12.56 6.35 -4.86
CA LYS A 446 -11.68 6.66 -5.97
C LYS A 446 -10.52 7.58 -5.54
N SER A 447 -10.81 8.65 -4.82
CA SER A 447 -9.79 9.56 -4.27
C SER A 447 -8.81 8.83 -3.34
N LEU A 448 -9.33 7.94 -2.49
CA LEU A 448 -8.50 7.13 -1.60
C LEU A 448 -7.57 6.21 -2.41
N LEU A 449 -8.10 5.44 -3.37
CA LEU A 449 -7.33 4.47 -4.15
C LEU A 449 -6.32 5.12 -5.11
N VAL A 450 -6.57 6.35 -5.59
CA VAL A 450 -5.58 7.10 -6.39
C VAL A 450 -4.32 7.41 -5.59
N ASN A 451 -4.43 7.65 -4.27
CA ASN A 451 -3.26 7.86 -3.40
C ASN A 451 -2.51 6.56 -3.06
N HIS A 452 -3.08 5.40 -3.40
CA HIS A 452 -2.43 4.10 -3.27
C HIS A 452 -1.72 3.75 -4.58
N ALA A 453 -0.47 4.21 -4.69
CA ALA A 453 0.33 4.01 -5.89
C ALA A 453 0.72 2.54 -6.14
N CYS A 454 0.65 1.70 -5.11
CA CYS A 454 0.80 0.26 -5.23
C CYS A 454 -0.52 -0.43 -4.87
N GLN A 455 -1.10 -1.17 -5.81
CA GLN A 455 -2.31 -1.94 -5.61
C GLN A 455 -2.06 -3.41 -5.90
N ILE A 456 -2.20 -4.24 -4.89
CA ILE A 456 -2.03 -5.69 -4.95
C ILE A 456 -3.42 -6.30 -5.05
N ILE A 457 -3.57 -7.25 -5.97
CA ILE A 457 -4.83 -7.89 -6.28
C ILE A 457 -4.66 -9.39 -6.21
N TYR A 458 -5.51 -10.03 -5.41
CA TYR A 458 -5.67 -11.49 -5.38
C TYR A 458 -6.81 -11.91 -6.30
N ALA A 459 -6.94 -13.21 -6.55
CA ALA A 459 -8.06 -13.77 -7.31
C ALA A 459 -9.41 -13.24 -6.75
N PRO A 460 -10.15 -12.42 -7.51
CA PRO A 460 -11.42 -11.84 -7.05
C PRO A 460 -12.52 -12.90 -7.02
N LYS A 461 -13.51 -12.71 -6.15
CA LYS A 461 -14.73 -13.53 -6.13
C LYS A 461 -15.82 -12.96 -7.05
N GLU A 462 -15.95 -11.64 -7.08
CA GLU A 462 -16.95 -10.92 -7.87
C GLU A 462 -16.54 -10.81 -9.35
N GLU A 463 -17.51 -10.96 -10.25
CA GLU A 463 -17.27 -10.85 -11.69
C GLU A 463 -16.93 -9.41 -12.11
N SER A 464 -17.61 -8.42 -11.49
CA SER A 464 -17.37 -6.99 -11.71
C SER A 464 -15.91 -6.60 -11.45
N ASP A 465 -15.35 -7.06 -10.33
CA ASP A 465 -13.94 -6.82 -9.98
C ASP A 465 -13.00 -7.44 -11.02
N ALA A 466 -13.27 -8.69 -11.45
CA ALA A 466 -12.47 -9.37 -12.46
C ALA A 466 -12.49 -8.64 -13.82
N GLU A 467 -13.65 -8.13 -14.24
CA GLU A 467 -13.79 -7.32 -15.45
C GLU A 467 -13.01 -6.01 -15.35
N GLU A 468 -13.09 -5.32 -14.21
CA GLU A 468 -12.36 -4.07 -13.98
C GLU A 468 -10.86 -4.33 -14.03
N TYR A 469 -10.37 -5.38 -13.37
CA TYR A 469 -8.96 -5.73 -13.36
C TYR A 469 -8.45 -6.14 -14.74
N SER A 470 -9.24 -6.88 -15.52
CA SER A 470 -8.92 -7.20 -16.92
C SER A 470 -8.81 -5.94 -17.78
N LYS A 471 -9.77 -5.01 -17.64
CA LYS A 471 -9.72 -3.71 -18.33
C LYS A 471 -8.49 -2.89 -17.93
N ARG A 472 -8.11 -2.92 -16.64
CA ARG A 472 -6.92 -2.21 -16.11
C ARG A 472 -5.59 -2.82 -16.58
N LEU A 473 -5.50 -4.14 -16.72
CA LEU A 473 -4.33 -4.79 -17.33
C LEU A 473 -4.15 -4.38 -18.80
N GLY A 474 -5.26 -4.14 -19.49
CA GLY A 474 -5.30 -3.67 -20.86
C GLY A 474 -5.28 -4.81 -21.88
N TYR A 475 -5.08 -4.43 -23.14
CA TYR A 475 -5.21 -5.32 -24.29
C TYR A 475 -3.90 -5.43 -25.07
N GLN A 476 -3.68 -6.59 -25.65
CA GLN A 476 -2.55 -6.92 -26.52
C GLN A 476 -3.06 -7.45 -27.85
N ASP A 477 -2.23 -7.31 -28.88
CA ASP A 477 -2.46 -7.96 -30.17
C ASP A 477 -1.97 -9.40 -30.13
N VAL A 478 -2.86 -10.33 -30.48
CA VAL A 478 -2.49 -11.70 -30.79
C VAL A 478 -2.51 -11.85 -32.31
N ILE A 479 -1.40 -12.33 -32.87
CA ILE A 479 -1.29 -12.62 -34.30
C ILE A 479 -1.80 -14.04 -34.51
N ASP A 480 -2.91 -14.16 -35.22
CA ASP A 480 -3.43 -15.43 -35.70
C ASP A 480 -2.91 -15.68 -37.13
N ASN A 481 -2.22 -16.81 -37.30
CA ASN A 481 -1.59 -17.19 -38.56
C ASN A 481 -2.47 -18.22 -39.25
N ASN A 482 -3.36 -17.74 -40.12
CA ASN A 482 -4.16 -18.63 -40.94
C ASN A 482 -3.31 -19.19 -42.08
N VAL A 483 -3.04 -20.49 -42.02
CA VAL A 483 -2.37 -21.24 -43.08
C VAL A 483 -3.41 -22.06 -43.82
N SER A 484 -3.88 -21.54 -44.95
CA SER A 484 -4.72 -22.32 -45.86
C SER A 484 -3.85 -23.21 -46.74
N ARG A 485 -4.21 -24.50 -46.82
CA ARG A 485 -3.49 -25.50 -47.61
C ARG A 485 -4.47 -26.09 -48.61
N SER A 486 -4.34 -25.73 -49.88
CA SER A 486 -5.11 -26.39 -50.94
C SER A 486 -4.39 -27.70 -51.32
N SER A 487 -5.15 -28.77 -51.53
CA SER A 487 -4.62 -30.13 -51.71
C SER A 487 -3.90 -30.35 -53.05
N LYS A 488 -3.80 -29.33 -53.92
CA LYS A 488 -3.26 -29.43 -55.28
C LYS A 488 -2.22 -28.37 -55.68
N ASP A 489 -1.98 -27.34 -54.86
CA ASP A 489 -0.96 -26.31 -55.16
C ASP A 489 0.12 -26.21 -54.08
N ILE A 490 1.37 -26.02 -54.51
CA ILE A 490 2.57 -25.87 -53.65
C ILE A 490 2.62 -24.48 -52.99
N ASN A 491 1.72 -23.55 -53.35
CA ASN A 491 1.66 -22.22 -52.78
C ASN A 491 0.89 -22.20 -51.44
N LYS A 492 1.64 -22.00 -50.34
CA LYS A 492 1.06 -21.67 -49.03
C LYS A 492 0.73 -20.19 -49.00
N ASN A 493 -0.55 -19.85 -48.85
CA ASN A 493 -0.95 -18.50 -48.50
C ASN A 493 -0.85 -18.32 -46.98
N PHE A 494 -0.09 -17.30 -46.57
CA PHE A 494 0.02 -16.88 -45.18
C PHE A 494 -0.75 -15.58 -45.02
N SER A 495 -1.82 -15.61 -44.23
CA SER A 495 -2.52 -14.40 -43.80
C SER A 495 -2.34 -14.24 -42.30
N GLU A 496 -1.74 -13.12 -41.90
CA GLU A 496 -1.62 -12.73 -40.50
C GLU A 496 -2.80 -11.82 -40.14
N VAL A 497 -3.64 -12.27 -39.21
CA VAL A 497 -4.75 -11.47 -38.66
C VAL A 497 -4.41 -11.09 -37.24
N LYS A 498 -4.37 -9.78 -36.95
CA LYS A 498 -4.20 -9.28 -35.59
C LYS A 498 -5.57 -9.17 -34.92
N GLN A 499 -5.71 -9.82 -33.77
CA GLN A 499 -6.91 -9.75 -32.94
C GLN A 499 -6.59 -9.11 -31.60
N ARG A 500 -7.53 -8.31 -31.10
CA ARG A 500 -7.45 -7.72 -29.75
C ARG A 500 -7.79 -8.78 -28.70
N ARG A 501 -6.85 -9.07 -27.79
CA ARG A 501 -7.07 -9.95 -26.62
C ARG A 501 -6.73 -9.19 -25.34
N ALA A 502 -7.49 -9.39 -24.27
CA ALA A 502 -7.08 -8.91 -22.96
C ALA A 502 -5.76 -9.57 -22.54
N LEU A 503 -4.90 -8.87 -21.78
CA LEU A 503 -3.67 -9.47 -21.26
C LEU A 503 -3.98 -10.69 -20.38
N MET A 504 -5.02 -10.56 -19.56
CA MET A 504 -5.72 -11.69 -18.93
C MET A 504 -7.23 -11.49 -19.05
N LEU A 505 -7.95 -12.54 -19.41
CA LEU A 505 -9.41 -12.57 -19.39
C LEU A 505 -9.93 -12.54 -17.95
N PRO A 506 -11.15 -12.02 -17.69
CA PRO A 506 -11.74 -12.03 -16.35
C PRO A 506 -11.75 -13.43 -15.71
N GLN A 507 -12.04 -14.46 -16.51
CA GLN A 507 -11.97 -15.87 -16.09
C GLN A 507 -10.55 -16.29 -15.67
N GLU A 508 -9.52 -15.93 -16.45
CA GLU A 508 -8.11 -16.22 -16.13
C GLU A 508 -7.66 -15.50 -14.84
N ILE A 509 -8.23 -14.33 -14.52
CA ILE A 509 -7.94 -13.59 -13.29
C ILE A 509 -8.59 -14.27 -12.07
N LYS A 510 -9.81 -14.80 -12.22
CA LYS A 510 -10.50 -15.55 -11.16
C LYS A 510 -9.86 -16.91 -10.89
N GLU A 511 -9.28 -17.52 -11.92
CA GLU A 511 -8.53 -18.78 -11.85
C GLU A 511 -7.06 -18.60 -11.44
N LEU A 512 -6.66 -17.40 -11.03
CA LEU A 512 -5.30 -17.14 -10.57
C LEU A 512 -4.96 -18.08 -9.38
N PRO A 513 -3.84 -18.83 -9.44
CA PRO A 513 -3.42 -19.73 -8.38
C PRO A 513 -3.35 -19.04 -7.01
N PHE A 514 -3.56 -19.81 -5.94
CA PHE A 514 -3.58 -19.29 -4.57
C PHE A 514 -2.26 -18.61 -4.18
N GLU A 515 -1.14 -19.08 -4.71
CA GLU A 515 0.20 -18.56 -4.47
C GLU A 515 0.51 -17.32 -5.30
N GLU A 516 -0.25 -17.02 -6.35
CA GLU A 516 0.02 -15.92 -7.28
C GLU A 516 -0.79 -14.67 -6.93
N GLU A 517 -0.25 -13.51 -7.29
CA GLU A 517 -0.87 -12.19 -7.16
C GLU A 517 -0.50 -11.30 -8.34
N ILE A 518 -1.29 -10.25 -8.56
CA ILE A 518 -1.02 -9.21 -9.55
C ILE A 518 -0.82 -7.89 -8.84
N ILE A 519 0.26 -7.19 -9.16
CA ILE A 519 0.60 -5.89 -8.56
C ILE A 519 0.58 -4.81 -9.63
N PHE A 520 -0.19 -3.76 -9.39
CA PHE A 520 -0.19 -2.52 -10.14
C PHE A 520 0.63 -1.49 -9.39
N ILE A 521 1.64 -0.92 -10.04
CA ILE A 521 2.44 0.17 -9.48
C ILE A 521 2.46 1.32 -10.47
N GLU A 522 2.32 2.55 -9.99
CA GLU A 522 2.46 3.75 -10.82
C GLU A 522 3.78 3.76 -11.59
N ASN A 523 3.73 4.18 -12.85
CA ASN A 523 4.89 4.24 -13.75
C ASN A 523 5.63 2.90 -13.90
N CYS A 524 4.94 1.77 -13.71
CA CYS A 524 5.44 0.43 -13.97
C CYS A 524 4.38 -0.40 -14.68
N LYS A 525 4.80 -1.32 -15.55
CA LYS A 525 3.89 -2.34 -16.07
C LYS A 525 3.41 -3.24 -14.92
N PRO A 526 2.21 -3.85 -15.02
CA PRO A 526 1.72 -4.77 -14.00
C PRO A 526 2.70 -5.92 -13.77
N ILE A 527 2.88 -6.33 -12.51
CA ILE A 527 3.79 -7.41 -12.13
C ILE A 527 2.92 -8.61 -11.75
N LYS A 528 3.16 -9.75 -12.39
CA LYS A 528 2.63 -11.03 -11.94
C LYS A 528 3.71 -11.74 -11.11
N CYS A 529 3.41 -12.07 -9.86
CA CYS A 529 4.37 -12.62 -8.90
C CYS A 529 3.71 -13.55 -7.89
N ASN A 530 4.52 -14.14 -7.00
CA ASN A 530 4.03 -14.99 -5.93
C ASN A 530 3.87 -14.20 -4.63
N LYS A 531 2.89 -14.56 -3.82
CA LYS A 531 2.65 -13.99 -2.49
C LYS A 531 3.83 -14.25 -1.56
N ALA A 532 4.12 -13.29 -0.68
CA ALA A 532 5.22 -13.37 0.28
C ALA A 532 4.86 -14.18 1.55
N PHE A 533 4.48 -15.45 1.41
CA PHE A 533 4.14 -16.27 2.58
C PHE A 533 5.31 -16.40 3.57
N TYR A 534 5.11 -15.94 4.80
CA TYR A 534 6.20 -15.89 5.79
C TYR A 534 6.86 -17.26 6.06
N PHE A 535 6.09 -18.35 5.95
CA PHE A 535 6.58 -19.72 6.16
C PHE A 535 7.28 -20.31 4.93
N ALA A 536 7.08 -19.74 3.74
CA ALA A 536 7.72 -20.18 2.50
C ALA A 536 9.01 -19.39 2.20
N VAL A 537 9.16 -18.20 2.80
CA VAL A 537 10.33 -17.33 2.61
C VAL A 537 11.36 -17.60 3.71
N PRO A 538 12.56 -18.15 3.40
CA PRO A 538 13.56 -18.49 4.41
C PRO A 538 13.96 -17.32 5.31
N GLN A 539 14.05 -16.10 4.75
CA GLN A 539 14.40 -14.89 5.51
C GLN A 539 13.34 -14.54 6.57
N LEU A 540 12.04 -14.65 6.24
CA LEU A 540 10.94 -14.35 7.16
C LEU A 540 10.73 -15.47 8.17
N LEU A 541 10.87 -16.72 7.71
CA LEU A 541 10.82 -17.91 8.55
C LEU A 541 11.90 -17.89 9.64
N TRP A 542 13.13 -17.50 9.28
CA TRP A 542 14.23 -17.40 10.24
C TRP A 542 13.95 -16.38 11.35
N LYS A 543 13.28 -15.27 11.04
CA LYS A 543 12.91 -14.24 12.02
C LYS A 543 12.02 -14.80 13.12
N LEU A 544 11.01 -15.60 12.78
CA LEU A 544 10.14 -16.24 13.77
C LEU A 544 10.85 -17.35 14.57
N LYS A 545 11.78 -18.09 13.94
CA LYS A 545 12.58 -19.10 14.64
C LYS A 545 13.42 -18.53 15.77
N GLN A 546 13.87 -17.28 15.68
CA GLN A 546 14.70 -16.66 16.73
C GLN A 546 13.98 -16.51 18.07
N VAL A 547 12.66 -16.39 18.07
CA VAL A 547 11.86 -16.13 19.28
C VAL A 547 11.08 -17.33 19.80
N SER A 548 11.00 -18.42 19.03
CA SER A 548 10.32 -19.66 19.42
C SER A 548 11.33 -20.80 19.61
N PRO A 549 11.49 -21.32 20.84
CA PRO A 549 12.35 -22.46 21.11
C PRO A 549 11.97 -23.70 20.31
N THR A 550 10.67 -23.97 20.15
CA THR A 550 10.19 -25.13 19.40
C THR A 550 10.53 -25.01 17.91
N LEU A 551 10.29 -23.83 17.31
CA LEU A 551 10.58 -23.62 15.89
C LEU A 551 12.09 -23.62 15.61
N MET A 552 12.92 -23.17 16.55
CA MET A 552 14.37 -23.15 16.41
C MET A 552 14.95 -24.56 16.18
N GLN A 553 14.38 -25.57 16.84
CA GLN A 553 14.82 -26.98 16.74
C GLN A 553 14.44 -27.66 15.42
N ILE A 554 13.48 -27.12 14.68
CA ILE A 554 12.97 -27.74 13.45
C ILE A 554 13.67 -27.10 12.25
N GLU A 555 14.39 -27.88 11.44
CA GLU A 555 15.16 -27.36 10.32
C GLU A 555 14.27 -26.64 9.28
N LYS A 556 13.17 -27.29 8.87
CA LYS A 556 12.15 -26.75 7.96
C LYS A 556 10.75 -26.94 8.56
N PRO A 557 10.27 -26.00 9.39
CA PRO A 557 8.96 -26.11 10.02
C PRO A 557 7.87 -25.99 8.96
N ASN A 558 6.89 -26.88 9.04
CA ASN A 558 5.68 -26.81 8.23
C ASN A 558 4.63 -25.94 8.92
N LYS A 559 3.49 -25.71 8.27
CA LYS A 559 2.40 -24.89 8.83
C LYS A 559 1.91 -25.39 10.20
N SER A 560 1.81 -26.70 10.40
CA SER A 560 1.36 -27.27 11.68
C SER A 560 2.34 -27.04 12.83
N ASP A 561 3.63 -26.93 12.54
CA ASP A 561 4.66 -26.59 13.53
C ASP A 561 4.49 -25.15 14.01
N PHE A 562 4.22 -24.23 13.08
CA PHE A 562 3.88 -22.84 13.38
C PHE A 562 2.61 -22.74 14.21
N ASP A 563 1.53 -23.41 13.79
CA ASP A 563 0.26 -23.40 14.51
C ASP A 563 0.43 -23.89 15.96
N ARG A 564 1.25 -24.93 16.18
CA ARG A 564 1.59 -25.41 17.53
C ARG A 564 2.37 -24.38 18.36
N ALA A 565 3.39 -23.75 17.76
CA ALA A 565 4.18 -22.72 18.46
C ALA A 565 3.32 -21.50 18.84
N PHE A 566 2.40 -21.10 17.97
CA PHE A 566 1.48 -19.99 18.21
C PHE A 566 0.43 -20.34 19.28
N GLN A 567 -0.12 -21.55 19.26
CA GLN A 567 -1.05 -22.05 20.29
C GLN A 567 -0.40 -22.10 21.68
N ARG A 568 0.90 -22.43 21.74
CA ARG A 568 1.69 -22.39 22.97
C ARG A 568 2.06 -20.96 23.40
N GLY A 569 1.78 -19.95 22.57
CA GLY A 569 2.08 -18.55 22.85
C GLY A 569 3.58 -18.23 22.85
N GLU A 570 4.41 -19.05 22.18
CA GLU A 570 5.88 -18.91 22.23
C GLU A 570 6.38 -17.60 21.58
N THR A 571 5.61 -17.08 20.61
CA THR A 571 5.89 -15.87 19.84
C THR A 571 5.14 -14.63 20.35
N LYS A 572 4.40 -14.77 21.45
CA LYS A 572 3.54 -13.73 22.01
C LYS A 572 4.14 -13.16 23.30
N ILE A 573 4.07 -11.84 23.48
CA ILE A 573 4.41 -11.20 24.77
C ILE A 573 3.29 -11.46 25.79
N LYS A 574 3.66 -11.73 27.06
CA LYS A 574 2.69 -11.85 28.14
C LYS A 574 2.07 -10.48 28.44
N LEU A 575 0.73 -10.42 28.52
CA LEU A 575 -0.01 -9.16 28.77
C LEU A 575 0.47 -8.44 30.04
N LYS A 576 0.86 -9.18 31.08
CA LYS A 576 1.40 -8.61 32.34
C LYS A 576 2.70 -7.80 32.15
N GLU A 577 3.45 -8.04 31.08
CA GLU A 577 4.66 -7.26 30.76
C GLU A 577 4.34 -5.95 30.04
N LEU A 578 3.15 -5.80 29.47
CA LEU A 578 2.72 -4.56 28.81
C LEU A 578 2.41 -3.46 29.85
N VAL A 579 1.78 -3.85 30.96
CA VAL A 579 1.33 -2.91 32.01
C VAL A 579 2.51 -2.34 32.83
N LYS A 580 3.66 -3.03 32.88
CA LYS A 580 4.85 -2.54 33.61
C LYS A 580 5.59 -1.39 32.91
N ASN A 581 5.26 -1.11 31.65
CA ASN A 581 5.92 -0.07 30.84
C ASN A 581 5.05 1.20 30.71
N ALA A 582 3.99 1.34 31.51
CA ALA A 582 3.21 2.58 31.58
C ALA A 582 4.10 3.72 32.10
N PHE A 583 3.98 4.89 31.45
CA PHE A 583 4.83 6.08 31.62
C PHE A 583 4.88 6.63 33.05
#